data_AF-A0A674ERT9-F1
#
_entry.id   AF-A0A674ERT9-F1
#
_cell.length_a   1.000
_cell.length_b   1.000
_cell.length_c   1.000
_cell.angle_alpha   90.00
_cell.angle_beta   90.00
_cell.angle_gamma   90.00
#
_symmetry.space_group_name_H-M   'P 1'
#
loop_
_entity.id
_entity.type
_entity.pdbx_description
1 polymer ?
#
loop_
_entity_poly.entity_id
_entity_poly.type
_entity_poly.pdbx_seq_one_letter_code
_entity_poly.pdbx_strand_id
1 'polypeptide(L)'
;MDGSREASTNSLLNDECYADFLTEDFDVKTYTAQAIHHAVIAEQLAKLAQGISQLDKELHSQVVARHEELLAQATGIESLEGVLQMMQTRIAALQGAVDRIRTKIVDPYNKIVARTAQLARLQVACDLLRRIIRILYLSKRLQGQLQGGSREITKAAQSLNELALSA
;
A
#
# COMPACT_ATOMS: atom_id res chain seq x y z
N MET A 1 2.19 45.30 -5.32
CA MET A 1 3.63 45.48 -5.62
C MET A 1 4.09 44.56 -6.76
N ASP A 2 3.50 43.37 -6.91
CA ASP A 2 3.81 42.42 -7.99
C ASP A 2 3.43 42.93 -9.41
N GLY A 3 2.24 43.55 -9.54
CA GLY A 3 1.74 44.05 -10.83
C GLY A 3 2.49 45.24 -11.45
N SER A 4 3.43 45.88 -10.75
CA SER A 4 4.26 46.95 -11.34
C SER A 4 5.53 46.43 -12.01
N ARG A 5 5.90 45.15 -11.82
CA ARG A 5 7.17 44.56 -12.32
C ARG A 5 6.98 43.65 -13.52
N GLU A 6 5.90 42.88 -13.57
CA GLU A 6 5.45 42.25 -14.82
C GLU A 6 5.15 43.30 -15.90
N ALA A 7 4.78 44.51 -15.49
CA ALA A 7 4.66 45.66 -16.38
C ALA A 7 6.01 46.12 -16.97
N SER A 8 7.13 45.97 -16.23
CA SER A 8 8.47 46.41 -16.66
C SER A 8 9.15 45.42 -17.61
N THR A 9 9.03 44.11 -17.42
CA THR A 9 9.51 43.10 -18.38
C THR A 9 8.70 43.13 -19.66
N ASN A 10 7.38 43.23 -19.55
CA ASN A 10 6.53 43.48 -20.71
C ASN A 10 6.87 44.82 -21.36
N SER A 11 7.26 45.86 -20.60
CA SER A 11 7.67 47.14 -21.18
C SER A 11 8.95 47.05 -22.00
N LEU A 12 9.92 46.20 -21.63
CA LEU A 12 11.15 46.01 -22.42
C LEU A 12 10.87 45.14 -23.66
N LEU A 13 10.08 44.07 -23.51
CA LEU A 13 9.73 43.18 -24.61
C LEU A 13 8.74 43.82 -25.62
N ASN A 14 8.00 44.84 -25.20
CA ASN A 14 7.10 45.61 -26.06
C ASN A 14 7.74 46.90 -26.60
N ASP A 15 9.02 47.17 -26.31
CA ASP A 15 9.73 48.32 -26.87
C ASP A 15 10.01 48.04 -28.37
N GLU A 16 9.52 48.92 -29.24
CA GLU A 16 9.72 48.83 -30.69
C GLU A 16 11.20 48.72 -31.07
N CYS A 17 12.11 49.26 -30.24
CA CYS A 17 13.54 49.18 -30.46
C CYS A 17 14.10 47.75 -30.38
N TYR A 18 13.39 46.83 -29.71
CA TYR A 18 13.80 45.42 -29.59
C TYR A 18 12.95 44.46 -30.41
N ALA A 19 11.91 44.95 -31.10
CA ALA A 19 10.95 44.13 -31.84
C ALA A 19 11.62 43.26 -32.92
N ASP A 20 12.62 43.80 -33.63
CA ASP A 20 13.36 43.07 -34.66
C ASP A 20 14.03 41.81 -34.09
N PHE A 21 14.56 41.87 -32.86
CA PHE A 21 15.23 40.75 -32.19
C PHE A 21 14.25 39.65 -31.71
N LEU A 22 12.95 39.94 -31.66
CA LEU A 22 11.90 39.01 -31.23
C LEU A 22 11.28 38.24 -32.40
N THR A 23 11.65 38.58 -33.63
CA THR A 23 11.18 37.88 -34.84
C THR A 23 11.88 36.53 -35.00
N GLU A 24 11.15 35.49 -35.42
CA GLU A 24 11.73 34.15 -35.63
C GLU A 24 12.78 34.11 -36.74
N ASP A 25 12.68 35.03 -37.71
CA ASP A 25 13.56 35.13 -38.88
C ASP A 25 14.62 36.25 -38.75
N PHE A 26 14.97 36.66 -37.53
CA PHE A 26 15.91 37.75 -37.32
C PHE A 26 17.26 37.49 -38.01
N ASP A 27 17.56 38.29 -39.05
CA ASP A 27 18.83 38.23 -39.77
C ASP A 27 19.80 39.31 -39.28
N VAL A 28 20.74 38.87 -38.44
CA VAL A 28 21.84 39.69 -37.92
C VAL A 28 22.60 40.41 -39.03
N LYS A 29 22.80 39.79 -40.19
CA LYS A 29 23.59 40.37 -41.29
C LYS A 29 22.86 41.53 -41.94
N THR A 30 21.58 41.35 -42.22
CA THR A 30 20.74 42.43 -42.78
C THR A 30 20.58 43.58 -41.79
N TYR A 31 20.36 43.27 -40.50
CA TYR A 31 20.27 44.27 -39.43
C TYR A 31 21.57 45.07 -39.27
N THR A 32 22.73 44.39 -39.21
CA THR A 32 24.03 45.08 -39.11
C THR A 32 24.36 45.88 -40.37
N ALA A 33 24.04 45.38 -41.56
CA ALA A 33 24.22 46.13 -42.80
C ALA A 33 23.38 47.41 -42.83
N GLN A 34 22.12 47.36 -42.37
CA GLN A 34 21.28 48.55 -42.21
C GLN A 34 21.85 49.52 -41.16
N ALA A 35 22.29 49.04 -40.01
CA ALA A 35 22.87 49.89 -38.97
C ALA A 35 24.17 50.59 -39.42
N ILE A 36 24.99 49.90 -40.22
CA ILE A 36 26.19 50.47 -40.86
C ILE A 36 25.80 51.52 -41.90
N HIS A 37 24.85 51.19 -42.78
CA HIS A 37 24.40 52.07 -43.85
C HIS A 37 23.82 53.40 -43.31
N HIS A 38 23.09 53.34 -42.20
CA HIS A 38 22.52 54.54 -41.55
C HIS A 38 23.49 55.22 -40.57
N ALA A 39 24.73 54.72 -40.42
CA ALA A 39 25.75 55.22 -39.51
C ALA A 39 25.32 55.30 -38.02
N VAL A 40 24.42 54.40 -37.59
CA VAL A 40 23.83 54.38 -36.23
C VAL A 40 24.41 53.28 -35.32
N ILE A 41 25.50 52.62 -35.72
CA ILE A 41 26.08 51.46 -35.02
C ILE A 41 26.35 51.74 -33.53
N ALA A 42 26.94 52.90 -33.21
CA ALA A 42 27.30 53.25 -31.84
C ALA A 42 26.06 53.43 -30.95
N GLU A 43 25.00 54.03 -31.49
CA GLU A 43 23.73 54.21 -30.80
C GLU A 43 23.03 52.87 -30.56
N GLN A 44 23.00 52.00 -31.58
CA GLN A 44 22.40 50.67 -31.47
C GLN A 44 23.13 49.77 -30.48
N LEU A 45 24.46 49.81 -30.45
CA LEU A 45 25.26 49.10 -29.44
C LEU A 45 25.00 49.64 -28.02
N ALA A 46 24.87 50.96 -27.86
CA ALA A 46 24.56 51.56 -26.56
C ALA A 46 23.16 51.13 -26.07
N LYS A 47 22.16 51.14 -26.95
CA LYS A 47 20.79 50.67 -26.64
C LYS A 47 20.75 49.18 -26.29
N LEU A 48 21.50 48.34 -27.00
CA LEU A 48 21.59 46.91 -26.71
C LEU A 48 22.27 46.66 -25.35
N ALA A 49 23.39 47.34 -25.07
CA ALA A 49 24.07 47.24 -23.79
C ALA A 49 23.19 47.69 -22.61
N GLN A 50 22.39 48.75 -22.82
CA GLN A 50 21.39 49.21 -21.86
C GLN A 50 20.29 48.16 -21.65
N GLY A 51 19.73 47.60 -22.72
CA GLY A 51 18.70 46.56 -22.66
C GLY A 51 19.18 45.31 -21.94
N ILE A 52 20.40 44.84 -22.24
CA ILE A 52 21.04 43.72 -21.54
C ILE A 52 21.18 44.02 -20.04
N SER A 53 21.65 45.22 -19.68
CA SER A 53 21.82 45.61 -18.27
C SER A 53 20.49 45.72 -17.53
N GLN A 54 19.40 46.12 -18.22
CA GLN A 54 18.06 46.16 -17.66
C GLN A 54 17.49 44.75 -17.47
N LEU A 55 17.66 43.87 -18.46
CA LEU A 55 17.25 42.48 -18.38
C LEU A 55 17.97 41.74 -17.25
N ASP A 56 19.28 41.97 -17.09
CA ASP A 56 20.08 41.34 -16.03
C ASP A 56 19.64 41.76 -14.63
N LYS A 57 19.34 43.06 -14.43
CA LYS A 57 18.78 43.57 -13.17
C LYS A 57 17.42 42.97 -12.85
N GLU A 58 16.55 42.87 -13.85
CA GLU A 58 15.20 42.36 -13.66
C GLU A 58 15.21 40.85 -13.40
N LEU A 59 16.03 40.10 -14.15
CA LEU A 59 16.24 38.67 -13.95
C LEU A 59 16.80 38.39 -12.56
N HIS A 60 17.80 39.17 -12.12
CA HIS A 60 18.30 39.09 -10.76
C HIS A 60 17.21 39.38 -9.72
N SER A 61 16.41 40.43 -9.92
CA SER A 61 15.30 40.78 -9.02
C SER A 61 14.25 39.67 -8.94
N GLN A 62 13.91 39.03 -10.05
CA GLN A 62 12.95 37.91 -10.06
C GLN A 62 13.50 36.68 -9.36
N VAL A 63 14.78 36.35 -9.63
CA VAL A 63 15.47 35.25 -8.96
C VAL A 63 15.49 35.49 -7.45
N VAL A 64 15.84 36.70 -7.00
CA VAL A 64 15.87 37.06 -5.58
C VAL A 64 14.47 37.00 -4.96
N ALA A 65 13.46 37.54 -5.64
CA ALA A 65 12.09 37.58 -5.12
C ALA A 65 11.48 36.18 -4.94
N ARG A 66 11.80 35.23 -5.83
CA ARG A 66 11.24 33.86 -5.79
C ARG A 66 12.13 32.86 -5.07
N HIS A 67 13.37 33.21 -4.70
CA HIS A 67 14.27 32.24 -4.08
C HIS A 67 13.73 31.73 -2.74
N GLU A 68 13.09 32.59 -1.93
CA GLU A 68 12.60 32.20 -0.61
C GLU A 68 11.45 31.22 -0.74
N GLU A 69 10.54 31.43 -1.69
CA GLU A 69 9.42 30.54 -1.96
C GLU A 69 9.91 29.19 -2.50
N LEU A 70 10.86 29.18 -3.45
CA LEU A 70 11.43 27.94 -3.99
C LEU A 70 12.19 27.14 -2.91
N LEU A 71 12.94 27.82 -2.03
CA LEU A 71 13.59 27.19 -0.88
C LEU A 71 12.57 26.65 0.13
N ALA A 72 11.52 27.41 0.45
CA ALA A 72 10.44 26.96 1.32
C ALA A 72 9.72 25.75 0.73
N GLN A 73 9.52 25.72 -0.58
CA GLN A 73 8.91 24.58 -1.26
C GLN A 73 9.83 23.35 -1.26
N ALA A 74 11.12 23.53 -1.52
CA ALA A 74 12.11 22.45 -1.49
C ALA A 74 12.22 21.82 -0.09
N THR A 75 12.30 22.65 0.95
CA THR A 75 12.31 22.19 2.35
C THR A 75 10.99 21.53 2.75
N GLY A 76 9.85 22.02 2.23
CA GLY A 76 8.55 21.39 2.40
C GLY A 76 8.49 19.98 1.78
N ILE A 77 9.07 19.80 0.59
CA ILE A 77 9.17 18.49 -0.08
C ILE A 77 10.06 17.54 0.73
N GLU A 78 11.21 17.98 1.20
CA GLU A 78 12.12 17.18 2.04
C GLU A 78 11.43 16.73 3.34
N SER A 79 10.69 17.63 3.99
CA SER A 79 9.90 17.30 5.18
C SER A 79 8.83 16.24 4.88
N LEU A 80 8.11 16.39 3.76
CA LEU A 80 7.09 15.43 3.33
C LEU A 80 7.69 14.05 3.02
N GLU A 81 8.86 14.00 2.39
CA GLU A 81 9.59 12.76 2.14
C GLU A 81 9.93 12.05 3.46
N GLY A 82 10.39 12.78 4.47
CA GLY A 82 10.63 12.24 5.81
C GLY A 82 9.36 11.65 6.46
N VAL A 83 8.22 12.34 6.33
CA VAL A 83 6.93 11.83 6.83
C VAL A 83 6.49 10.57 6.09
N LEU A 84 6.64 10.53 4.76
CA LEU A 84 6.30 9.37 3.94
C LEU A 84 7.18 8.16 4.30
N GLN A 85 8.48 8.37 4.50
CA GLN A 85 9.41 7.33 4.91
C GLN A 85 9.04 6.76 6.31
N MET A 86 8.65 7.64 7.24
CA MET A 86 8.16 7.22 8.55
C MET A 86 6.86 6.41 8.43
N MET A 87 5.92 6.83 7.58
CA MET A 87 4.68 6.09 7.34
C MET A 87 4.96 4.71 6.75
N GLN A 88 5.83 4.61 5.75
CA GLN A 88 6.20 3.35 5.13
C GLN A 88 6.77 2.36 6.16
N THR A 89 7.67 2.84 7.03
CA THR A 89 8.26 2.04 8.11
C THR A 89 7.20 1.52 9.08
N ARG A 90 6.25 2.38 9.48
CA ARG A 90 5.15 2.01 10.38
C ARG A 90 4.19 1.01 9.74
N ILE A 91 3.88 1.18 8.46
CA ILE A 91 3.04 0.24 7.69
C ILE A 91 3.70 -1.14 7.64
N ALA A 92 5.00 -1.21 7.34
CA ALA A 92 5.74 -2.47 7.33
C ALA A 92 5.75 -3.14 8.71
N ALA A 93 5.93 -2.37 9.79
CA ALA A 93 5.86 -2.89 11.15
C ALA A 93 4.47 -3.44 11.50
N LEU A 94 3.41 -2.75 11.05
CA LEU A 94 2.02 -3.18 11.24
C LEU A 94 1.73 -4.48 10.47
N GLN A 95 2.15 -4.58 9.21
CA GLN A 95 2.04 -5.80 8.42
C GLN A 95 2.73 -6.98 9.12
N GLY A 96 3.95 -6.77 9.62
CA GLY A 96 4.65 -7.79 10.39
C GLY A 96 3.93 -8.16 11.70
N ALA A 97 3.23 -7.24 12.35
CA ALA A 97 2.42 -7.54 13.53
C ALA A 97 1.19 -8.39 13.19
N VAL A 98 0.51 -8.08 12.08
CA VAL A 98 -0.62 -8.87 11.58
C VAL A 98 -0.20 -10.29 11.21
N ASP A 99 0.95 -10.46 10.54
CA ASP A 99 1.49 -11.79 10.22
C ASP A 99 1.84 -12.60 11.47
N ARG A 100 2.38 -11.94 12.50
CA ARG A 100 2.61 -12.57 13.81
C ARG A 100 1.30 -13.00 14.47
N ILE A 101 0.24 -12.20 14.38
CA ILE A 101 -1.09 -12.57 14.89
C ILE A 101 -1.62 -13.79 14.15
N ARG A 102 -1.53 -13.82 12.82
CA ARG A 102 -1.97 -14.98 12.02
C ARG A 102 -1.25 -16.26 12.46
N THR A 103 0.08 -16.22 12.50
CA THR A 103 0.91 -17.40 12.83
C THR A 103 0.77 -17.86 14.28
N LYS A 104 0.61 -16.94 15.24
CA LYS A 104 0.52 -17.27 16.68
C LYS A 104 -0.90 -17.50 17.20
N ILE A 105 -1.92 -17.04 16.48
CA ILE A 105 -3.31 -17.09 16.97
C ILE A 105 -4.19 -17.87 16.00
N VAL A 106 -4.26 -17.45 14.73
CA VAL A 106 -5.18 -18.05 13.74
C VAL A 106 -4.80 -19.49 13.43
N ASP A 107 -3.52 -19.76 13.17
CA ASP A 107 -3.09 -21.13 12.82
C ASP A 107 -3.26 -22.11 13.99
N PRO A 108 -2.85 -21.79 15.23
CA PRO A 108 -3.11 -22.66 16.38
C PRO A 108 -4.59 -22.85 16.66
N TYR A 109 -5.40 -21.81 16.52
CA TYR A 109 -6.85 -21.90 16.67
C TYR A 109 -7.44 -22.93 15.69
N ASN A 110 -7.10 -22.84 14.41
CA ASN A 110 -7.57 -23.77 13.39
C ASN A 110 -7.13 -25.22 13.69
N LYS A 111 -5.88 -25.39 14.18
CA LYS A 111 -5.39 -26.71 14.62
C LYS A 111 -6.21 -27.26 15.79
N ILE A 112 -6.53 -26.43 16.79
CA ILE A 112 -7.33 -26.83 17.94
C ILE A 112 -8.74 -27.25 17.49
N VAL A 113 -9.41 -26.45 16.65
CA VAL A 113 -10.74 -26.78 16.12
C VAL A 113 -10.71 -28.15 15.41
N ALA A 114 -9.73 -28.37 14.53
CA ALA A 114 -9.59 -29.64 13.82
C ALA A 114 -9.35 -30.83 14.77
N ARG A 115 -8.48 -30.65 15.78
CA ARG A 115 -8.18 -31.69 16.78
C ARG A 115 -9.36 -31.98 17.69
N THR A 116 -10.13 -30.97 18.10
CA THR A 116 -11.36 -31.15 18.88
C THR A 116 -12.40 -31.94 18.09
N ALA A 117 -12.58 -31.63 16.80
CA ALA A 117 -13.48 -32.40 15.94
C ALA A 117 -13.00 -33.86 15.74
N GLN A 118 -11.69 -34.09 15.69
CA GLN A 118 -11.12 -35.44 15.64
C GLN A 118 -11.35 -36.19 16.96
N LEU A 119 -11.14 -35.54 18.09
CA LEU A 119 -11.34 -36.12 19.42
C LEU A 119 -12.80 -36.52 19.63
N ALA A 120 -13.76 -35.67 19.26
CA ALA A 120 -15.19 -35.98 19.35
C ALA A 120 -15.54 -37.24 18.53
N ARG A 121 -15.01 -37.35 17.30
CA ARG A 121 -15.19 -38.55 16.46
C ARG A 121 -14.58 -39.80 17.10
N LEU A 122 -13.39 -39.69 17.69
CA LEU A 122 -12.75 -40.79 18.42
C LEU A 122 -13.54 -41.22 19.65
N GLN A 123 -14.12 -40.28 20.40
CA GLN A 123 -14.97 -40.60 21.55
C GLN A 123 -16.19 -41.40 21.12
N VAL A 124 -16.90 -40.96 20.08
CA VAL A 124 -18.05 -41.69 19.52
C VAL A 124 -17.64 -43.09 19.05
N ALA A 125 -16.49 -43.21 18.37
CA ALA A 125 -15.98 -44.51 17.94
C ALA A 125 -15.66 -45.42 19.13
N CYS A 126 -15.02 -44.90 20.18
CA CYS A 126 -14.74 -45.63 21.41
C CYS A 126 -16.02 -46.10 22.12
N ASP A 127 -17.04 -45.26 22.19
CA ASP A 127 -18.33 -45.63 22.80
C ASP A 127 -19.04 -46.71 21.99
N LEU A 128 -19.01 -46.61 20.66
CA LEU A 128 -19.52 -47.65 19.78
C LEU A 128 -18.77 -48.98 19.99
N LEU A 129 -17.43 -48.95 20.08
CA LEU A 129 -16.63 -50.14 20.34
C LEU A 129 -16.96 -50.77 21.69
N ARG A 130 -17.09 -49.98 22.77
CA ARG A 130 -17.50 -50.49 24.09
C ARG A 130 -18.87 -51.16 24.03
N ARG A 131 -19.82 -50.57 23.30
CA ARG A 131 -21.16 -51.11 23.09
C ARG A 131 -21.11 -52.43 22.30
N ILE A 132 -20.31 -52.51 21.23
CA ILE A 132 -20.08 -53.74 20.47
C ILE A 132 -19.50 -54.83 21.35
N ILE A 133 -18.45 -54.55 22.14
CA ILE A 133 -17.83 -55.52 23.05
C ILE A 133 -18.86 -56.06 24.05
N ARG A 134 -19.70 -55.19 24.63
CA ARG A 134 -20.77 -55.60 25.55
C ARG A 134 -21.79 -56.52 24.86
N ILE A 135 -22.23 -56.17 23.65
CA ILE A 135 -23.16 -57.00 22.87
C ILE A 135 -22.53 -58.36 22.57
N LEU A 136 -21.27 -58.41 22.11
CA LEU A 136 -20.57 -59.67 21.84
C LEU A 136 -20.47 -60.56 23.09
N TYR A 137 -20.13 -59.97 24.24
CA TYR A 137 -20.06 -60.68 25.51
C TYR A 137 -21.42 -61.26 25.92
N LEU A 138 -22.49 -60.44 25.90
CA LEU A 138 -23.83 -60.87 26.26
C LEU A 138 -24.37 -61.95 25.31
N SER A 139 -24.12 -61.81 24.00
CA SER A 139 -24.50 -62.80 22.99
C SER A 139 -23.82 -64.14 23.23
N LYS A 140 -22.52 -64.15 23.54
CA LYS A 140 -21.79 -65.38 23.89
C LYS A 140 -22.31 -66.01 25.18
N ARG A 141 -22.62 -65.20 26.19
CA ARG A 141 -23.20 -65.68 27.47
C ARG A 141 -24.58 -66.30 27.25
N LEU A 142 -25.44 -65.64 26.48
CA LEU A 142 -26.77 -66.12 26.11
C LEU A 142 -26.68 -67.46 25.37
N GLN A 143 -25.77 -67.57 24.39
CA GLN A 143 -25.55 -68.84 23.66
C GLN A 143 -25.17 -69.98 24.60
N GLY A 144 -24.29 -69.73 25.58
CA GLY A 144 -23.94 -70.73 26.61
C GLY A 144 -25.12 -71.11 27.51
N GLN A 145 -25.96 -70.15 27.91
CA GLN A 145 -27.16 -70.41 28.73
C GLN A 145 -28.21 -71.24 27.97
N LEU A 146 -28.38 -70.98 26.67
CA LEU A 146 -29.29 -71.77 25.82
C LEU A 146 -28.85 -73.23 25.69
N GLN A 147 -27.55 -73.51 25.68
CA GLN A 147 -27.03 -74.89 25.69
C GLN A 147 -27.32 -75.64 27.00
N GLY A 148 -27.54 -74.91 28.11
CA GLY A 148 -27.93 -75.47 29.41
C GLY A 148 -29.39 -75.96 29.49
N GLY A 149 -30.19 -75.77 28.43
CA GLY A 149 -31.56 -76.24 28.33
C GLY A 149 -32.52 -75.61 29.35
N SER A 150 -33.57 -76.33 29.73
CA SER A 150 -34.67 -75.81 30.56
C SER A 150 -34.24 -75.22 31.91
N ARG A 151 -33.09 -75.64 32.44
CA ARG A 151 -32.58 -75.22 33.75
C ARG A 151 -32.07 -73.77 33.77
N GLU A 152 -31.67 -73.23 32.62
CA GLU A 152 -31.03 -71.92 32.51
C GLU A 152 -31.92 -70.87 31.80
N ILE A 153 -33.17 -71.22 31.46
CA ILE A 153 -34.12 -70.37 30.69
C ILE A 153 -34.30 -68.98 31.33
N THR A 154 -34.46 -68.91 32.66
CA THR A 154 -34.65 -67.63 33.36
C THR A 154 -33.42 -66.72 33.20
N LYS A 155 -32.21 -67.29 33.22
CA LYS A 155 -30.97 -66.53 33.02
C LYS A 155 -30.77 -66.11 31.56
N ALA A 156 -31.19 -66.95 30.62
CA ALA A 156 -31.22 -66.61 29.20
C ALA A 156 -32.17 -65.43 28.92
N ALA A 157 -33.36 -65.44 29.52
CA ALA A 157 -34.33 -64.34 29.41
C ALA A 157 -33.75 -63.02 29.97
N GLN A 158 -33.03 -63.07 31.09
CA GLN A 158 -32.35 -61.90 31.64
C GLN A 158 -31.24 -61.37 30.71
N SER A 159 -30.38 -62.25 30.18
CA SER A 159 -29.33 -61.85 29.22
C SER A 159 -29.92 -61.23 27.94
N LEU A 160 -31.07 -61.74 27.48
CA LEU A 160 -31.79 -61.18 26.34
C LEU A 160 -32.32 -59.77 26.63
N ASN A 161 -32.86 -59.54 27.83
CA ASN A 161 -33.30 -58.21 28.25
C ASN A 161 -32.13 -57.22 28.34
N GLU A 162 -30.97 -57.65 28.87
CA GLU A 162 -29.76 -56.82 28.91
C GLU A 162 -29.22 -56.48 27.51
N LEU A 163 -29.35 -57.40 26.54
CA LEU A 163 -29.04 -57.17 25.13
C LEU A 163 -29.98 -56.13 24.51
N ALA A 164 -31.28 -56.25 24.76
CA ALA A 164 -32.28 -55.30 24.26
C ALA A 164 -32.03 -53.87 24.78
N LEU A 165 -31.58 -53.74 26.04
CA LEU A 165 -31.18 -52.45 26.63
C LEU A 165 -29.82 -51.93 26.15
N SER A 166 -29.02 -52.77 25.48
CA SER A 166 -27.72 -52.40 24.92
C SER A 166 -27.81 -52.05 23.42
N ALA A 167 -28.98 -52.18 22.80
CA ALA A 167 -29.32 -51.75 21.44
C ALA A 167 -29.83 -50.30 21.43
#